data_AF-A0A9P8MFH9-F1
#
_entry.id   AF-A0A9P8MFH9-F1
#
_cell.length_a   1.000
_cell.length_b   1.000
_cell.length_c   1.000
_cell.angle_alpha   90.00
_cell.angle_beta   90.00
_cell.angle_gamma   90.00
#
_symmetry.space_group_name_H-M   'P 1'
#
loop_
_entity.id
_entity.type
_entity.pdbx_description
1 polymer ?
#
loop_
_entity_poly.entity_id
_entity_poly.type
_entity_poly.pdbx_seq_one_letter_code
_entity_poly.pdbx_strand_id
1 'polypeptide(L)'
;MGAIVGGQTSCKSPEIKAFEEYLPPDVHIISCHSLHGPGVDTHNQPLVLIQHRAPDEALRKVEAVFSCLRSKYVYLTAQEHDRITADTQAVTHAAFLSMGKAWHANSQFPWELNRYVGGIENVKINTMLRIYGQKWHVYAGLAILNPEARKQVAQYAESVTALYKLMLKGDLDGLRVRVYNARDKVFGSASNWGARPLIEPSILSSFSLGKPTDAPPRPNNHLSLLAMVDCWAALGIVPYDHMICSTPLFRLRLGVTEHLFLNTALLDETLKTAVEDKMYRSDDLEFTFAARGWAECVSLGHFETWEIRFVSTQEFFQPRFAEAKVVGDQMMKKVLESYVENGK
;
A
#
# COMPACT_ATOMS: atom_id res chain seq x y z
N MET A 1 2.63 -41.29 -0.39
CA MET A 1 1.16 -41.28 -0.34
C MET A 1 0.70 -40.35 0.77
N GLY A 2 -0.21 -39.43 0.47
CA GLY A 2 -0.84 -38.55 1.47
C GLY A 2 0.05 -37.42 2.02
N ALA A 3 1.08 -37.00 1.27
CA ALA A 3 1.88 -35.84 1.65
C ALA A 3 1.04 -34.56 1.57
N ILE A 4 1.35 -33.58 2.43
CA ILE A 4 0.77 -32.23 2.38
C ILE A 4 1.86 -31.31 1.85
N VAL A 5 1.56 -30.59 0.76
CA VAL A 5 2.44 -29.60 0.15
C VAL A 5 1.75 -28.24 0.19
N GLY A 6 2.53 -27.21 0.50
CA GLY A 6 2.08 -25.83 0.52
C GLY A 6 3.24 -24.89 0.26
N GLY A 7 2.94 -23.72 -0.29
CA GLY A 7 3.89 -22.63 -0.39
C GLY A 7 3.52 -21.48 0.54
N GLN A 8 4.50 -20.59 0.77
CA GLN A 8 4.34 -19.35 1.53
C GLN A 8 4.49 -18.11 0.63
N THR A 9 4.24 -18.25 -0.67
CA THR A 9 4.41 -17.15 -1.64
C THR A 9 3.44 -16.00 -1.36
N SER A 10 3.71 -14.80 -1.84
CA SER A 10 2.78 -13.68 -1.65
C SER A 10 1.62 -13.65 -2.67
N CYS A 11 1.64 -14.53 -3.68
CA CYS A 11 0.58 -14.65 -4.70
C CYS A 11 0.20 -16.12 -4.87
N LYS A 12 -1.07 -16.43 -4.75
CA LYS A 12 -1.55 -17.81 -4.70
C LYS A 12 -1.94 -18.36 -6.06
N SER A 13 -2.45 -17.54 -6.96
CA SER A 13 -2.80 -17.97 -8.33
C SER A 13 -1.66 -18.71 -9.06
N PRO A 14 -0.42 -18.16 -9.19
CA PRO A 14 0.66 -18.86 -9.87
C PRO A 14 1.14 -20.09 -9.10
N GLU A 15 1.13 -20.05 -7.77
CA GLU A 15 1.54 -21.15 -6.90
C GLU A 15 0.60 -22.35 -7.04
N ILE A 16 -0.71 -22.11 -6.93
CA ILE A 16 -1.75 -23.12 -7.09
C ILE A 16 -1.71 -23.71 -8.49
N LYS A 17 -1.55 -22.88 -9.54
CA LYS A 17 -1.42 -23.37 -10.91
C LYS A 17 -0.24 -24.34 -11.06
N ALA A 18 0.92 -24.00 -10.49
CA ALA A 18 2.08 -24.89 -10.51
C ALA A 18 1.81 -26.19 -9.73
N PHE A 19 1.16 -26.11 -8.57
CA PHE A 19 0.81 -27.29 -7.80
C PHE A 19 -0.19 -28.20 -8.51
N GLU A 20 -1.19 -27.66 -9.19
CA GLU A 20 -2.13 -28.43 -10.00
C GLU A 20 -1.46 -29.13 -11.19
N GLU A 21 -0.49 -28.47 -11.82
CA GLU A 21 0.21 -29.00 -13.00
C GLU A 21 1.23 -30.10 -12.64
N TYR A 22 1.97 -29.93 -11.54
CA TYR A 22 3.14 -30.77 -11.25
C TYR A 22 2.96 -31.74 -10.08
N LEU A 23 1.98 -31.55 -9.18
CA LEU A 23 1.80 -32.45 -8.04
C LEU A 23 0.85 -33.63 -8.36
N PRO A 24 1.22 -34.86 -7.97
CA PRO A 24 0.36 -36.03 -8.11
C PRO A 24 -1.03 -35.86 -7.47
N PRO A 25 -2.08 -36.55 -7.97
CA PRO A 25 -3.43 -36.46 -7.43
C PRO A 25 -3.58 -36.90 -5.96
N ASP A 26 -2.70 -37.78 -5.47
CA ASP A 26 -2.70 -38.27 -4.09
C ASP A 26 -1.98 -37.34 -3.09
N VAL A 27 -1.51 -36.18 -3.55
CA VAL A 27 -0.89 -35.13 -2.73
C VAL A 27 -1.92 -34.06 -2.37
N HIS A 28 -1.99 -33.74 -1.08
CA HIS A 28 -2.83 -32.69 -0.53
C HIS A 28 -2.17 -31.32 -0.69
N ILE A 29 -2.94 -30.32 -1.11
CA ILE A 29 -2.46 -28.95 -1.32
C ILE A 29 -3.07 -28.05 -0.25
N ILE A 30 -2.24 -27.59 0.68
CA ILE A 30 -2.60 -26.62 1.71
C ILE A 30 -1.51 -25.56 1.79
N SER A 31 -1.75 -24.41 1.19
CA SER A 31 -0.82 -23.28 1.20
C SER A 31 -1.07 -22.36 2.38
N CYS A 32 -0.08 -21.50 2.66
CA CYS A 32 -0.23 -20.47 3.67
C CYS A 32 0.37 -19.14 3.21
N HIS A 33 0.12 -18.07 3.96
CA HIS A 33 0.83 -16.81 3.80
C HIS A 33 0.85 -16.08 5.13
N SER A 34 2.05 -15.84 5.66
CA SER A 34 2.22 -14.91 6.75
C SER A 34 2.22 -13.48 6.20
N LEU A 35 1.33 -12.62 6.72
CA LEU A 35 1.19 -11.24 6.25
C LEU A 35 2.17 -10.26 6.93
N HIS A 36 3.28 -10.78 7.46
CA HIS A 36 4.34 -9.97 8.05
C HIS A 36 5.71 -10.31 7.47
N GLY A 37 6.64 -9.36 7.58
CA GLY A 37 8.01 -9.56 7.12
C GLY A 37 8.82 -10.49 8.03
N PRO A 38 10.01 -10.92 7.57
CA PRO A 38 10.97 -11.64 8.40
C PRO A 38 11.36 -10.82 9.64
N GLY A 39 11.45 -11.47 10.80
CA GLY A 39 11.86 -10.83 12.07
C GLY A 39 10.74 -10.18 12.87
N VAL A 40 9.49 -10.25 12.41
CA VAL A 40 8.30 -9.85 13.19
C VAL A 40 7.82 -11.02 14.03
N ASP A 41 7.47 -10.77 15.30
CA ASP A 41 6.84 -11.76 16.17
C ASP A 41 5.48 -12.19 15.59
N THR A 42 5.31 -13.50 15.41
CA THR A 42 4.13 -14.13 14.80
C THR A 42 2.92 -14.13 15.72
N HIS A 43 3.11 -13.86 17.02
CA HIS A 43 2.04 -13.91 18.01
C HIS A 43 0.91 -12.93 17.68
N ASN A 44 -0.32 -13.46 17.60
CA ASN A 44 -1.54 -12.74 17.21
C ASN A 44 -1.49 -12.08 15.82
N GLN A 45 -0.45 -12.32 15.02
CA GLN A 45 -0.40 -11.88 13.63
C GLN A 45 -1.25 -12.80 12.75
N PRO A 46 -1.87 -12.28 11.69
CA PRO A 46 -2.66 -13.09 10.78
C PRO A 46 -1.77 -14.05 9.97
N LEU A 47 -2.12 -15.34 10.01
CA LEU A 47 -1.58 -16.39 9.14
C LEU A 47 -2.71 -16.92 8.26
N VAL A 48 -2.64 -16.65 6.97
CA VAL A 48 -3.63 -17.15 6.03
C VAL A 48 -3.36 -18.63 5.75
N LEU A 49 -4.40 -19.47 5.82
CA LEU A 49 -4.40 -20.87 5.42
C LEU A 49 -5.35 -21.07 4.24
N ILE A 50 -4.89 -21.80 3.22
CA ILE A 50 -5.60 -22.00 1.96
C ILE A 50 -5.65 -23.50 1.67
N GLN A 51 -6.78 -24.12 2.00
CA GLN A 51 -7.07 -25.51 1.72
C GLN A 51 -7.58 -25.65 0.27
N HIS A 52 -6.67 -25.90 -0.67
CA HIS A 52 -7.03 -25.95 -2.11
C HIS A 52 -7.49 -27.33 -2.56
N ARG A 53 -6.70 -28.37 -2.25
CA ARG A 53 -6.99 -29.77 -2.62
C ARG A 53 -6.64 -30.69 -1.47
N ALA A 54 -7.42 -30.68 -0.41
CA ALA A 54 -7.15 -31.49 0.78
C ALA A 54 -8.42 -31.72 1.60
N PRO A 55 -8.56 -32.86 2.32
CA PRO A 55 -9.61 -33.04 3.32
C PRO A 55 -9.31 -32.26 4.61
N ASP A 56 -10.34 -32.01 5.42
CA ASP A 56 -10.22 -31.23 6.67
C ASP A 56 -9.24 -31.85 7.67
N GLU A 57 -9.03 -33.17 7.62
CA GLU A 57 -8.03 -33.84 8.46
C GLU A 57 -6.61 -33.36 8.16
N ALA A 58 -6.30 -33.10 6.88
CA ALA A 58 -5.01 -32.57 6.48
C ALA A 58 -4.85 -31.11 6.95
N LEU A 59 -5.92 -30.31 6.89
CA LEU A 59 -5.89 -28.94 7.43
C LEU A 59 -5.64 -28.94 8.93
N ARG A 60 -6.32 -29.79 9.70
CA ARG A 60 -6.09 -29.94 11.15
C ARG A 60 -4.65 -30.32 11.48
N LYS A 61 -4.00 -31.14 10.64
CA LYS A 61 -2.56 -31.45 10.79
C LYS A 61 -1.69 -30.22 10.60
N VAL A 62 -1.97 -29.41 9.58
CA VAL A 62 -1.26 -28.13 9.34
C VAL A 62 -1.47 -27.15 10.49
N GLU A 63 -2.70 -27.00 10.99
CA GLU A 63 -3.01 -26.16 12.15
C GLU A 63 -2.25 -26.59 13.41
N ALA A 64 -2.14 -27.91 13.65
CA ALA A 64 -1.37 -28.44 14.77
C ALA A 64 0.12 -28.12 14.63
N VAL A 65 0.69 -28.26 13.43
CA VAL A 65 2.09 -27.92 13.15
C VAL A 65 2.35 -26.42 13.34
N PHE A 66 1.46 -25.55 12.85
CA PHE A 66 1.60 -24.10 12.97
C PHE A 66 1.20 -23.53 14.32
N SER A 67 0.64 -24.33 15.22
CA SER A 67 0.18 -23.86 16.55
C SER A 67 1.30 -23.20 17.37
N CYS A 68 2.55 -23.61 17.14
CA CYS A 68 3.74 -23.03 17.78
C CYS A 68 3.97 -21.56 17.41
N LEU A 69 3.46 -21.09 16.27
CA LEU A 69 3.56 -19.70 15.83
C LEU A 69 2.65 -18.78 16.64
N ARG A 70 1.60 -19.33 17.26
CA ARG A 70 0.57 -18.58 18.00
C ARG A 70 -0.04 -17.44 17.17
N SER A 71 -0.11 -17.65 15.86
CA SER A 71 -0.73 -16.74 14.90
C SER A 71 -2.24 -16.88 14.92
N LYS A 72 -2.94 -15.84 14.49
CA LYS A 72 -4.39 -15.90 14.25
C LYS A 72 -4.63 -16.48 12.85
N TYR A 73 -5.23 -17.67 12.78
CA TYR A 73 -5.55 -18.27 11.49
C TYR A 73 -6.67 -17.52 10.77
N VAL A 74 -6.47 -17.30 9.48
CA VAL A 74 -7.45 -16.71 8.55
C VAL A 74 -7.60 -17.69 7.40
N TYR A 75 -8.82 -18.15 7.15
CA TYR A 75 -9.08 -19.15 6.12
C TYR A 75 -9.62 -18.45 4.87
N LEU A 76 -8.94 -18.64 3.74
CA LEU A 76 -9.31 -18.03 2.46
C LEU A 76 -9.12 -19.05 1.33
N THR A 77 -9.88 -18.90 0.26
CA THR A 77 -9.51 -19.49 -1.03
C THR A 77 -8.32 -18.75 -1.65
N ALA A 78 -7.63 -19.37 -2.61
CA ALA A 78 -6.55 -18.73 -3.33
C ALA A 78 -7.00 -17.44 -4.05
N GLN A 79 -8.23 -17.45 -4.58
CA GLN A 79 -8.81 -16.30 -5.26
C GLN A 79 -9.12 -15.14 -4.29
N GLU A 80 -9.75 -15.43 -3.16
CA GLU A 80 -10.03 -14.42 -2.13
C GLU A 80 -8.73 -13.82 -1.57
N HIS A 81 -7.73 -14.66 -1.31
CA HIS A 81 -6.40 -14.22 -0.89
C HIS A 81 -5.80 -13.23 -1.88
N ASP A 82 -5.75 -13.58 -3.17
CA ASP A 82 -5.15 -12.71 -4.18
C ASP A 82 -5.94 -11.41 -4.36
N ARG A 83 -7.27 -11.46 -4.26
CA ARG A 83 -8.11 -10.25 -4.28
C ARG A 83 -7.82 -9.35 -3.09
N ILE A 84 -7.83 -9.88 -1.87
CA ILE A 84 -7.58 -9.13 -0.63
C ILE A 84 -6.16 -8.53 -0.61
N THR A 85 -5.15 -9.31 -1.00
CA THR A 85 -3.77 -8.80 -1.06
C THR A 85 -3.60 -7.71 -2.10
N ALA A 86 -4.27 -7.81 -3.25
CA ALA A 86 -4.30 -6.72 -4.23
C ALA A 86 -4.97 -5.47 -3.65
N ASP A 87 -6.18 -5.59 -3.12
CA ASP A 87 -6.99 -4.48 -2.61
C ASP A 87 -6.30 -3.73 -1.45
N THR A 88 -5.48 -4.43 -0.65
CA THR A 88 -4.77 -3.85 0.49
C THR A 88 -3.37 -3.32 0.17
N GLN A 89 -2.75 -3.76 -0.93
CA GLN A 89 -1.33 -3.50 -1.18
C GLN A 89 -1.02 -2.89 -2.57
N ALA A 90 -1.71 -3.29 -3.63
CA ALA A 90 -1.30 -2.99 -5.01
C ALA A 90 -1.28 -1.49 -5.32
N VAL A 91 -2.42 -0.81 -5.15
CA VAL A 91 -2.57 0.65 -5.36
C VAL A 91 -1.58 1.43 -4.48
N THR A 92 -1.45 0.99 -3.24
CA THR A 92 -0.57 1.61 -2.26
C THR A 92 0.91 1.50 -2.64
N HIS A 93 1.36 0.32 -3.08
CA HIS A 93 2.73 0.15 -3.56
C HIS A 93 2.96 0.97 -4.83
N ALA A 94 2.02 0.97 -5.77
CA ALA A 94 2.12 1.77 -6.99
C ALA A 94 2.28 3.26 -6.67
N ALA A 95 1.53 3.79 -5.70
CA ALA A 95 1.65 5.18 -5.24
C ALA A 95 3.08 5.49 -4.76
N PHE A 96 3.57 4.75 -3.77
CA PHE A 96 4.86 5.07 -3.13
C PHE A 96 6.08 4.73 -3.99
N LEU A 97 6.00 3.72 -4.85
CA LEU A 97 7.02 3.47 -5.88
C LEU A 97 7.07 4.63 -6.87
N SER A 98 5.92 5.17 -7.27
CA SER A 98 5.84 6.33 -8.16
C SER A 98 6.42 7.58 -7.51
N MET A 99 6.17 7.80 -6.21
CA MET A 99 6.76 8.92 -5.46
C MET A 99 8.29 8.85 -5.46
N GLY A 100 8.87 7.70 -5.11
CA GLY A 100 10.33 7.55 -5.11
C GLY A 100 10.93 7.76 -6.49
N LYS A 101 10.28 7.28 -7.55
CA LYS A 101 10.80 7.46 -8.91
C LYS A 101 10.72 8.91 -9.37
N ALA A 102 9.67 9.64 -8.99
CA ALA A 102 9.53 11.07 -9.30
C ALA A 102 10.61 11.91 -8.60
N TRP A 103 10.85 11.65 -7.32
CA TRP A 103 11.90 12.34 -6.57
C TRP A 103 13.31 12.01 -7.08
N HIS A 104 13.56 10.77 -7.49
CA HIS A 104 14.79 10.40 -8.16
C HIS A 104 14.95 11.12 -9.51
N ALA A 105 13.89 11.20 -10.34
CA ALA A 105 13.94 11.93 -11.61
C ALA A 105 14.29 13.42 -11.42
N ASN A 106 13.77 14.03 -10.35
CA ASN A 106 14.07 15.41 -9.97
C ASN A 106 15.37 15.56 -9.14
N SER A 107 16.11 14.48 -8.90
CA SER A 107 17.35 14.47 -8.09
C SER A 107 17.21 15.15 -6.73
N GLN A 108 16.11 14.89 -6.03
CA GLN A 108 15.76 15.57 -4.79
C GLN A 108 15.49 14.61 -3.62
N PHE A 109 15.87 15.06 -2.42
CA PHE A 109 15.44 14.46 -1.16
C PHE A 109 14.32 15.32 -0.58
N PRO A 110 13.05 14.88 -0.62
CA PRO A 110 11.91 15.73 -0.27
C PRO A 110 12.00 16.27 1.17
N TRP A 111 12.49 15.48 2.14
CA TRP A 111 12.66 15.94 3.53
C TRP A 111 13.75 17.01 3.73
N GLU A 112 14.59 17.26 2.72
CA GLU A 112 15.54 18.39 2.72
C GLU A 112 14.89 19.68 2.18
N LEU A 113 13.65 19.59 1.68
CA LEU A 113 12.87 20.70 1.14
C LEU A 113 11.78 21.07 2.13
N ASN A 114 11.75 22.33 2.57
CA ASN A 114 10.75 22.83 3.54
C ASN A 114 9.28 22.52 3.15
N ARG A 115 8.99 22.34 1.86
CA ARG A 115 7.63 22.04 1.36
C ARG A 115 7.14 20.61 1.64
N TYR A 116 8.01 19.69 2.07
CA TYR A 116 7.64 18.29 2.38
C TYR A 116 7.93 17.90 3.84
N VAL A 117 8.06 18.88 4.74
CA VAL A 117 8.31 18.65 6.16
C VAL A 117 7.00 18.67 6.94
N GLY A 118 6.70 17.57 7.64
CA GLY A 118 5.60 17.49 8.60
C GLY A 118 4.31 16.82 8.09
N GLY A 119 3.46 16.42 9.04
CA GLY A 119 2.13 15.88 8.77
C GLY A 119 2.12 14.63 7.88
N ILE A 120 1.18 14.58 6.93
CA ILE A 120 0.99 13.47 5.99
C ILE A 120 2.29 13.12 5.24
N GLU A 121 3.15 14.12 4.96
CA GLU A 121 4.40 13.92 4.23
C GLU A 121 5.35 12.94 4.93
N ASN A 122 5.44 13.00 6.26
CA ASN A 122 6.29 12.10 7.05
C ASN A 122 5.91 10.64 6.80
N VAL A 123 4.62 10.32 6.82
CA VAL A 123 4.16 8.94 6.61
C VAL A 123 4.45 8.49 5.17
N LYS A 124 4.24 9.36 4.19
CA LYS A 124 4.51 9.04 2.78
C LYS A 124 6.00 8.79 2.52
N ILE A 125 6.86 9.66 3.06
CA ILE A 125 8.33 9.56 2.94
C ILE A 125 8.82 8.27 3.61
N ASN A 126 8.44 8.03 4.87
CA ASN A 126 8.86 6.82 5.59
C ASN A 126 8.36 5.54 4.89
N THR A 127 7.14 5.55 4.35
CA THR A 127 6.59 4.42 3.59
C THR A 127 7.37 4.18 2.30
N MET A 128 7.68 5.23 1.55
CA MET A 128 8.49 5.15 0.33
C MET A 128 9.87 4.57 0.63
N LEU A 129 10.59 5.12 1.62
CA LEU A 129 11.92 4.64 2.01
C LEU A 129 11.88 3.20 2.50
N ARG A 130 10.84 2.81 3.23
CA ARG A 130 10.64 1.43 3.66
C ARG A 130 10.46 0.48 2.48
N ILE A 131 9.77 0.90 1.41
CA ILE A 131 9.60 0.08 0.20
C ILE A 131 10.93 -0.06 -0.54
N TYR A 132 11.64 1.04 -0.80
CA TYR A 132 12.93 1.00 -1.48
C TYR A 132 14.04 0.39 -0.63
N GLY A 133 13.88 0.27 0.69
CA GLY A 133 14.79 -0.48 1.57
C GLY A 133 14.63 -2.00 1.49
N GLN A 134 13.71 -2.53 0.67
CA GLN A 134 13.44 -3.96 0.51
C GLN A 134 13.83 -4.47 -0.89
N LYS A 135 13.69 -5.77 -1.12
CA LYS A 135 14.05 -6.41 -2.40
C LYS A 135 12.97 -6.14 -3.46
N TRP A 136 13.40 -5.71 -4.65
CA TRP A 136 12.53 -5.35 -5.77
C TRP A 136 11.56 -6.46 -6.16
N HIS A 137 12.02 -7.71 -6.15
CA HIS A 137 11.27 -8.88 -6.63
C HIS A 137 10.04 -9.20 -5.77
N VAL A 138 9.99 -8.73 -4.52
CA VAL A 138 8.81 -8.86 -3.65
C VAL A 138 7.65 -8.03 -4.20
N TYR A 139 7.93 -6.78 -4.60
CA TYR A 139 6.93 -5.88 -5.16
C TYR A 139 6.58 -6.22 -6.60
N ALA A 140 7.59 -6.58 -7.40
CA ALA A 140 7.38 -7.04 -8.77
C ALA A 140 6.53 -8.31 -8.80
N GLY A 141 6.86 -9.31 -7.96
CA GLY A 141 6.12 -10.55 -7.85
C GLY A 141 4.65 -10.31 -7.51
N LEU A 142 4.37 -9.46 -6.52
CA LEU A 142 3.00 -9.10 -6.16
C LEU A 142 2.27 -8.41 -7.32
N ALA A 143 2.85 -7.36 -7.90
CA ALA A 143 2.17 -6.56 -8.91
C ALA A 143 1.99 -7.30 -10.24
N ILE A 144 3.02 -8.05 -10.66
CA ILE A 144 3.03 -8.77 -11.94
C ILE A 144 2.31 -10.12 -11.83
N LEU A 145 2.45 -10.89 -10.76
CA LEU A 145 1.90 -12.25 -10.74
C LEU A 145 0.46 -12.33 -10.24
N ASN A 146 -0.03 -11.30 -9.54
CA ASN A 146 -1.42 -11.23 -9.10
C ASN A 146 -2.31 -10.54 -10.16
N PRO A 147 -3.27 -11.26 -10.79
CA PRO A 147 -4.13 -10.69 -11.82
C PRO A 147 -4.99 -9.50 -11.35
N GLU A 148 -5.41 -9.51 -10.08
CA GLU A 148 -6.19 -8.42 -9.48
C GLU A 148 -5.32 -7.19 -9.24
N ALA A 149 -4.05 -7.38 -8.86
CA ALA A 149 -3.09 -6.28 -8.73
C ALA A 149 -2.81 -5.60 -10.08
N ARG A 150 -2.71 -6.36 -11.18
CA ARG A 150 -2.51 -5.78 -12.53
C ARG A 150 -3.60 -4.77 -12.90
N LYS A 151 -4.86 -5.14 -12.68
CA LYS A 151 -6.03 -4.27 -12.93
C LYS A 151 -5.95 -2.99 -12.09
N GLN A 152 -5.58 -3.13 -10.82
CA GLN A 152 -5.46 -2.01 -9.90
C GLN A 152 -4.33 -1.05 -10.25
N VAL A 153 -3.15 -1.55 -10.61
CA VAL A 153 -2.01 -0.70 -10.99
C VAL A 153 -2.32 0.07 -12.28
N ALA A 154 -2.96 -0.58 -13.26
CA ALA A 154 -3.41 0.07 -14.49
C ALA A 154 -4.42 1.19 -14.20
N GLN A 155 -5.47 0.89 -13.42
CA GLN A 155 -6.47 1.88 -13.04
C GLN A 155 -5.86 3.03 -12.23
N TYR A 156 -4.90 2.74 -11.34
CA TYR A 156 -4.22 3.76 -10.56
C TYR A 156 -3.49 4.77 -11.47
N ALA A 157 -2.76 4.28 -12.47
CA ALA A 157 -2.09 5.15 -13.45
C ALA A 157 -3.09 6.02 -14.25
N GLU A 158 -4.26 5.47 -14.59
CA GLU A 158 -5.35 6.24 -15.20
C GLU A 158 -5.91 7.31 -14.25
N SER A 159 -6.15 6.97 -12.99
CA SER A 159 -6.63 7.88 -11.95
C SER A 159 -5.67 9.04 -11.72
N VAL A 160 -4.36 8.75 -11.56
CA VAL A 160 -3.31 9.78 -11.45
C VAL A 160 -3.35 10.70 -12.68
N THR A 161 -3.38 10.13 -13.88
CA THR A 161 -3.38 10.89 -15.14
C THR A 161 -4.64 11.76 -15.29
N ALA A 162 -5.81 11.25 -14.93
CA ALA A 162 -7.08 11.97 -15.02
C ALA A 162 -7.13 13.14 -14.05
N LEU A 163 -6.74 12.92 -12.79
CA LEU A 163 -6.68 13.97 -11.76
C LEU A 163 -5.66 15.05 -12.13
N TYR A 164 -4.46 14.65 -12.56
CA TYR A 164 -3.43 15.61 -12.97
C TYR A 164 -3.86 16.46 -14.18
N LYS A 165 -4.61 15.90 -15.14
CA LYS A 165 -5.19 16.65 -16.26
C LYS A 165 -6.21 17.70 -15.80
N LEU A 166 -7.06 17.39 -14.81
CA LEU A 166 -8.00 18.35 -14.23
C LEU A 166 -7.25 19.46 -13.51
N MET A 167 -6.26 19.10 -12.70
CA MET A 167 -5.34 20.05 -12.08
C MET A 167 -4.76 20.97 -13.16
N LEU A 168 -4.18 20.43 -14.24
CA LEU A 168 -3.46 21.20 -15.27
C LEU A 168 -4.34 22.21 -16.01
N LYS A 169 -5.61 21.86 -16.22
CA LYS A 169 -6.60 22.77 -16.81
C LYS A 169 -7.06 23.87 -15.86
N GLY A 170 -6.76 23.74 -14.56
CA GLY A 170 -7.31 24.59 -13.52
C GLY A 170 -8.79 24.33 -13.23
N ASP A 171 -9.27 23.12 -13.53
CA ASP A 171 -10.68 22.72 -13.36
C ASP A 171 -10.95 22.28 -11.92
N LEU A 172 -11.09 23.24 -11.00
CA LEU A 172 -11.35 22.99 -9.58
C LEU A 172 -12.70 22.31 -9.36
N ASP A 173 -13.73 22.71 -10.09
CA ASP A 173 -15.08 22.15 -9.91
C ASP A 173 -15.14 20.70 -10.41
N GLY A 174 -14.57 20.40 -11.57
CA GLY A 174 -14.44 19.04 -12.08
C GLY A 174 -13.60 18.15 -11.17
N LEU A 175 -12.49 18.69 -10.62
CA LEU A 175 -11.67 17.99 -9.66
C LEU A 175 -12.44 17.69 -8.36
N ARG A 176 -13.17 18.68 -7.82
CA ARG A 176 -14.01 18.52 -6.62
C ARG A 176 -15.08 17.47 -6.82
N VAL A 177 -15.86 17.55 -7.89
CA VAL A 177 -16.92 16.56 -8.18
C VAL A 177 -16.35 15.15 -8.25
N ARG A 178 -15.23 14.96 -8.95
CA ARG A 178 -14.59 13.65 -9.07
C ARG A 178 -14.12 13.10 -7.72
N VAL A 179 -13.38 13.91 -6.96
CA VAL A 179 -12.80 13.49 -5.68
C VAL A 179 -13.86 13.23 -4.62
N TYR A 180 -14.90 14.07 -4.53
CA TYR A 180 -15.99 13.87 -3.57
C TYR A 180 -16.86 12.66 -3.93
N ASN A 181 -17.12 12.41 -5.21
CA ASN A 181 -17.79 11.16 -5.63
C ASN A 181 -16.96 9.92 -5.24
N ALA A 182 -15.64 9.99 -5.37
CA ALA A 182 -14.75 8.92 -4.95
C ALA A 182 -14.76 8.74 -3.41
N ARG A 183 -14.71 9.85 -2.67
CA ARG A 183 -14.85 9.86 -1.21
C ARG A 183 -16.12 9.15 -0.77
N ASP A 184 -17.26 9.52 -1.33
CA ASP A 184 -18.55 9.01 -0.89
C ASP A 184 -18.71 7.52 -1.22
N LYS A 185 -18.11 7.03 -2.32
CA LYS A 185 -18.08 5.60 -2.63
C LYS A 185 -17.21 4.78 -1.66
N VAL A 186 -16.04 5.30 -1.29
CA VAL A 186 -15.05 4.56 -0.49
C VAL A 186 -15.31 4.70 1.01
N PHE A 187 -15.72 5.89 1.45
CA PHE A 187 -15.89 6.25 2.85
C PHE A 187 -17.33 6.62 3.24
N GLY A 188 -18.30 6.66 2.30
CA GLY A 188 -19.69 7.00 2.63
C GLY A 188 -20.37 6.01 3.58
N SER A 189 -19.90 4.76 3.62
CA SER A 189 -20.30 3.73 4.58
C SER A 189 -19.41 3.66 5.83
N ALA A 190 -18.36 4.49 5.92
CA ALA A 190 -17.41 4.48 7.04
C ALA A 190 -18.05 4.83 8.40
N SER A 191 -19.27 5.39 8.39
CA SER A 191 -20.14 5.52 9.55
C SER A 191 -20.41 4.21 10.29
N ASN A 192 -20.22 3.05 9.63
CA ASN A 192 -20.40 1.72 10.23
C ASN A 192 -19.15 1.15 10.93
N TRP A 193 -17.96 1.71 10.72
CA TRP A 193 -16.68 1.13 11.20
C TRP A 193 -16.19 1.71 12.55
N GLY A 194 -17.08 2.39 13.28
CA GLY A 194 -16.81 2.96 14.59
C GLY A 194 -16.28 4.39 14.52
N ALA A 195 -16.69 5.23 15.47
CA ALA A 195 -16.41 6.67 15.49
C ALA A 195 -14.92 7.05 15.73
N ARG A 196 -13.97 6.12 15.59
CA ARG A 196 -12.55 6.33 15.95
C ARG A 196 -11.66 6.26 14.70
N PRO A 197 -10.81 7.28 14.47
CA PRO A 197 -9.84 7.27 13.38
C PRO A 197 -8.88 6.07 13.45
N LEU A 198 -8.48 5.54 12.30
CA LEU A 198 -7.49 4.45 12.22
C LEU A 198 -6.10 4.85 12.73
N ILE A 199 -5.82 6.15 12.77
CA ILE A 199 -4.53 6.72 13.18
C ILE A 199 -4.79 7.98 14.00
N GLU A 200 -4.08 8.11 15.11
CA GLU A 200 -4.08 9.35 15.88
C GLU A 200 -3.35 10.47 15.12
N PRO A 201 -3.92 11.69 15.03
CA PRO A 201 -3.28 12.82 14.36
C PRO A 201 -1.85 13.12 14.84
N SER A 202 -1.55 12.82 16.11
CA SER A 202 -0.21 12.94 16.70
C SER A 202 0.85 12.11 15.96
N ILE A 203 0.48 10.94 15.42
CA ILE A 203 1.40 10.07 14.67
C ILE A 203 1.83 10.74 13.35
N LEU A 204 0.95 11.52 12.71
CA LEU A 204 1.25 12.21 11.46
C LEU A 204 2.35 13.26 11.65
N SER A 205 2.35 13.96 12.79
CA SER A 205 3.35 14.99 13.08
C SER A 205 4.67 14.45 13.67
N SER A 206 4.71 13.22 14.19
CA SER A 206 5.76 12.79 15.13
C SER A 206 7.00 12.10 14.55
N PHE A 207 7.18 11.98 13.24
CA PHE A 207 8.27 11.16 12.66
C PHE A 207 8.87 11.77 11.39
N SER A 208 9.43 12.99 11.49
CA SER A 208 10.07 13.66 10.37
C SER A 208 11.55 13.31 10.22
N LEU A 209 12.00 13.12 8.98
CA LEU A 209 13.42 13.09 8.61
C LEU A 209 14.00 14.49 8.41
N GLY A 210 13.14 15.50 8.18
CA GLY A 210 13.55 16.88 8.08
C GLY A 210 13.61 17.55 9.45
N LYS A 211 14.34 18.67 9.56
CA LYS A 211 14.29 19.51 10.77
C LYS A 211 12.90 20.16 10.84
N PRO A 212 12.11 19.91 11.91
CA PRO A 212 10.85 20.61 12.11
C PRO A 212 11.12 22.11 12.17
N THR A 213 10.37 22.89 11.39
CA THR A 213 10.35 24.35 11.50
C THR A 213 9.19 24.77 12.39
N ASP A 214 9.30 25.91 13.08
CA ASP A 214 8.19 26.50 13.83
C ASP A 214 7.04 26.98 12.92
N ALA A 215 7.27 27.03 11.60
CA ALA A 215 6.24 27.33 10.62
C ALA A 215 5.27 26.16 10.45
N PRO A 216 3.96 26.43 10.28
CA PRO A 216 2.97 25.39 10.01
C PRO A 216 3.31 24.65 8.70
N PRO A 217 2.98 23.34 8.60
CA PRO A 217 3.17 22.57 7.38
C PRO A 217 2.51 23.27 6.19
N ARG A 218 3.21 23.32 5.05
CA ARG A 218 2.67 23.92 3.83
C ARG A 218 1.55 23.02 3.28
N PRO A 219 0.45 23.59 2.76
CA PRO A 219 -0.54 22.81 2.01
C PRO A 219 0.08 22.04 0.84
N ASN A 220 -0.46 20.86 0.55
CA ASN A 220 -0.04 19.98 -0.54
C ASN A 220 -1.29 19.48 -1.27
N ASN A 221 -1.17 19.23 -2.58
CA ASN A 221 -2.24 18.68 -3.40
C ASN A 221 -2.51 17.18 -3.15
N HIS A 222 -1.57 16.48 -2.52
CA HIS A 222 -1.66 15.06 -2.21
C HIS A 222 -2.13 14.17 -3.38
N LEU A 223 -1.71 14.45 -4.62
CA LEU A 223 -2.11 13.72 -5.84
C LEU A 223 -1.96 12.20 -5.66
N SER A 224 -0.91 11.76 -4.96
CA SER A 224 -0.68 10.36 -4.64
C SER A 224 -1.86 9.72 -3.90
N LEU A 225 -2.43 10.39 -2.90
CA LEU A 225 -3.55 9.90 -2.08
C LEU A 225 -4.91 10.10 -2.78
N LEU A 226 -5.09 11.24 -3.46
CA LEU A 226 -6.30 11.50 -4.24
C LEU A 226 -6.53 10.40 -5.28
N ALA A 227 -5.45 10.01 -5.98
CA ALA A 227 -5.50 8.94 -6.96
C ALA A 227 -5.76 7.56 -6.36
N MET A 228 -5.36 7.30 -5.09
CA MET A 228 -5.65 6.02 -4.44
C MET A 228 -7.16 5.85 -4.24
N VAL A 229 -7.83 6.88 -3.71
CA VAL A 229 -9.28 6.84 -3.47
C VAL A 229 -10.05 6.85 -4.78
N ASP A 230 -9.62 7.64 -5.76
CA ASP A 230 -10.22 7.64 -7.10
C ASP A 230 -10.12 6.25 -7.76
N CYS A 231 -8.97 5.59 -7.65
CA CYS A 231 -8.78 4.22 -8.16
C CYS A 231 -9.67 3.21 -7.43
N TRP A 232 -9.74 3.27 -6.10
CA TRP A 232 -10.62 2.39 -5.32
C TRP A 232 -12.08 2.59 -5.70
N ALA A 233 -12.53 3.84 -5.83
CA ALA A 233 -13.88 4.17 -6.24
C ALA A 233 -14.22 3.72 -7.66
N ALA A 234 -13.26 3.78 -8.59
CA ALA A 234 -13.42 3.30 -9.96
C ALA A 234 -13.58 1.76 -10.03
N LEU A 235 -12.90 1.04 -9.14
CA LEU A 235 -12.92 -0.43 -9.09
C LEU A 235 -13.95 -1.01 -8.10
N GLY A 236 -14.71 -0.16 -7.42
CA GLY A 236 -15.66 -0.60 -6.38
C GLY A 236 -14.98 -1.26 -5.19
N ILE A 237 -13.75 -0.84 -4.84
CA ILE A 237 -13.00 -1.36 -3.70
C ILE A 237 -13.29 -0.50 -2.48
N VAL A 238 -13.73 -1.13 -1.40
CA VAL A 238 -13.82 -0.51 -0.07
C VAL A 238 -12.76 -1.15 0.83
N PRO A 239 -11.63 -0.46 1.12
CA PRO A 239 -10.51 -1.07 1.84
C PRO A 239 -10.87 -1.61 3.24
N TYR A 240 -11.92 -1.07 3.88
CA TYR A 240 -12.37 -1.52 5.21
C TYR A 240 -12.94 -2.95 5.20
N ASP A 241 -13.47 -3.42 4.07
CA ASP A 241 -14.03 -4.78 3.97
C ASP A 241 -12.95 -5.86 4.10
N HIS A 242 -11.68 -5.49 3.94
CA HIS A 242 -10.53 -6.40 3.96
C HIS A 242 -9.69 -6.30 5.23
N MET A 243 -10.24 -5.71 6.29
CA MET A 243 -9.54 -5.52 7.58
C MET A 243 -9.15 -6.83 8.26
N ILE A 244 -9.73 -7.98 7.88
CA ILE A 244 -9.33 -9.30 8.39
C ILE A 244 -7.86 -9.65 8.11
N CYS A 245 -7.28 -9.12 7.03
CA CYS A 245 -5.89 -9.32 6.62
C CYS A 245 -5.04 -8.06 6.81
N SER A 246 -5.53 -7.11 7.61
CA SER A 246 -4.89 -5.81 7.77
C SER A 246 -3.54 -5.91 8.50
N THR A 247 -2.51 -5.43 7.83
CA THR A 247 -1.19 -5.22 8.42
C THR A 247 -1.11 -3.84 9.09
N PRO A 248 -0.17 -3.61 10.03
CA PRO A 248 0.07 -2.28 10.58
C PRO A 248 0.34 -1.22 9.51
N LEU A 249 1.07 -1.58 8.46
CA LEU A 249 1.33 -0.68 7.32
C LEU A 249 0.07 -0.38 6.52
N PHE A 250 -0.79 -1.37 6.28
CA PHE A 250 -2.06 -1.14 5.59
C PHE A 250 -2.93 -0.14 6.37
N ARG A 251 -3.10 -0.35 7.68
CA ARG A 251 -3.82 0.57 8.55
C ARG A 251 -3.22 1.98 8.55
N LEU A 252 -1.89 2.08 8.65
CA LEU A 252 -1.19 3.37 8.58
C LEU A 252 -1.47 4.12 7.27
N ARG A 253 -1.58 3.42 6.14
CA ARG A 253 -1.77 4.06 4.83
C ARG A 253 -3.26 4.37 4.58
N LEU A 254 -4.14 3.48 4.99
CA LEU A 254 -5.58 3.72 4.97
C LEU A 254 -5.96 4.89 5.89
N GLY A 255 -5.43 4.95 7.11
CA GLY A 255 -5.75 6.02 8.06
C GLY A 255 -5.21 7.40 7.64
N VAL A 256 -4.08 7.47 6.93
CA VAL A 256 -3.62 8.74 6.32
C VAL A 256 -4.61 9.21 5.25
N THR A 257 -5.14 8.27 4.48
CA THR A 257 -6.10 8.57 3.42
C THR A 257 -7.46 8.96 4.02
N GLU A 258 -7.90 8.23 5.04
CA GLU A 258 -9.07 8.56 5.87
C GLU A 258 -8.96 9.96 6.47
N HIS A 259 -7.82 10.32 7.07
CA HIS A 259 -7.60 11.63 7.66
C HIS A 259 -7.76 12.77 6.65
N LEU A 260 -7.22 12.60 5.44
CA LEU A 260 -7.37 13.56 4.35
C LEU A 260 -8.83 13.66 3.88
N PHE A 261 -9.50 12.52 3.67
CA PHE A 261 -10.81 12.48 3.03
C PHE A 261 -12.00 12.75 3.96
N LEU A 262 -11.87 12.45 5.25
CA LEU A 262 -12.90 12.72 6.26
C LEU A 262 -12.80 14.11 6.88
N ASN A 263 -11.72 14.86 6.62
CA ASN A 263 -11.59 16.26 6.99
C ASN A 263 -11.94 17.16 5.79
N THR A 264 -13.19 17.61 5.70
CA THR A 264 -13.68 18.46 4.60
C THR A 264 -12.83 19.71 4.37
N ALA A 265 -12.40 20.38 5.45
CA ALA A 265 -11.59 21.60 5.32
C ALA A 265 -10.21 21.31 4.72
N LEU A 266 -9.55 20.25 5.19
CA LEU A 266 -8.26 19.81 4.64
C LEU A 266 -8.39 19.33 3.19
N LEU A 267 -9.46 18.60 2.87
CA LEU A 267 -9.72 18.14 1.51
C LEU A 267 -9.94 19.32 0.55
N ASP A 268 -10.76 20.30 0.94
CA ASP A 268 -11.00 21.48 0.10
C ASP A 268 -9.74 22.32 -0.10
N GLU A 269 -8.91 22.49 0.93
CA GLU A 269 -7.61 23.16 0.82
C GLU A 269 -6.67 22.38 -0.12
N THR A 270 -6.66 21.05 -0.03
CA THR A 270 -5.88 20.15 -0.90
C THR A 270 -6.28 20.33 -2.37
N LEU A 271 -7.58 20.35 -2.68
CA LEU A 271 -8.08 20.51 -4.05
C LEU A 271 -7.79 21.91 -4.61
N LYS A 272 -7.93 22.95 -3.78
CA LYS A 272 -7.58 24.31 -4.14
C LYS A 272 -6.08 24.42 -4.45
N THR A 273 -5.23 23.88 -3.57
CA THR A 273 -3.77 23.82 -3.76
C THR A 273 -3.41 23.07 -5.04
N ALA A 274 -4.11 21.99 -5.36
CA ALA A 274 -3.91 21.20 -6.58
C ALA A 274 -4.08 21.99 -7.88
N VAL A 275 -4.94 23.00 -7.86
CA VAL A 275 -5.23 23.84 -9.03
C VAL A 275 -4.40 25.12 -9.02
N GLU A 276 -4.32 25.81 -7.87
CA GLU A 276 -3.78 27.16 -7.76
C GLU A 276 -2.27 27.20 -7.49
N ASP A 277 -1.73 26.29 -6.67
CA ASP A 277 -0.30 26.26 -6.35
C ASP A 277 0.48 25.47 -7.41
N LYS A 278 1.37 26.16 -8.11
CA LYS A 278 2.20 25.57 -9.17
C LYS A 278 3.48 24.93 -8.63
N MET A 279 3.80 25.06 -7.34
CA MET A 279 5.06 24.61 -6.75
C MET A 279 5.30 23.10 -6.90
N TYR A 280 4.24 22.28 -6.81
CA TYR A 280 4.33 20.82 -6.92
C TYR A 280 4.17 20.30 -8.35
N ARG A 281 3.87 21.17 -9.33
CA ARG A 281 3.52 20.76 -10.71
C ARG A 281 4.55 19.88 -11.39
N SER A 282 5.82 20.21 -11.19
CA SER A 282 6.95 19.46 -11.75
C SER A 282 7.07 18.09 -11.10
N ASP A 283 6.87 18.02 -9.78
CA ASP A 283 6.88 16.78 -9.02
C ASP A 283 5.70 15.88 -9.42
N ASP A 284 4.52 16.46 -9.60
CA ASP A 284 3.30 15.77 -10.04
C ASP A 284 3.40 15.25 -11.48
N LEU A 285 4.13 15.95 -12.36
CA LEU A 285 4.39 15.51 -13.73
C LEU A 285 5.23 14.23 -13.71
N GLU A 286 6.36 14.26 -13.01
CA GLU A 286 7.24 13.10 -12.86
C GLU A 286 6.53 11.95 -12.15
N PHE A 287 5.68 12.25 -11.17
CA PHE A 287 4.82 11.27 -10.51
C PHE A 287 3.85 10.59 -11.49
N THR A 288 3.20 11.36 -12.36
CA THR A 288 2.31 10.84 -13.40
C THR A 288 3.06 9.94 -14.39
N PHE A 289 4.29 10.31 -14.76
CA PHE A 289 5.14 9.50 -15.64
C PHE A 289 5.59 8.21 -14.95
N ALA A 290 5.97 8.29 -13.68
CA ALA A 290 6.35 7.13 -12.89
C ALA A 290 5.19 6.13 -12.75
N ALA A 291 3.98 6.60 -12.43
CA ALA A 291 2.80 5.75 -12.29
C ALA A 291 2.50 4.97 -13.58
N ARG A 292 2.54 5.64 -14.74
CA ARG A 292 2.38 4.98 -16.05
C ARG A 292 3.49 3.97 -16.33
N GLY A 293 4.75 4.33 -16.06
CA GLY A 293 5.88 3.41 -16.27
C GLY A 293 5.80 2.15 -15.41
N TRP A 294 5.31 2.24 -14.17
CA TRP A 294 5.06 1.06 -13.34
C TRP A 294 3.90 0.22 -13.87
N ALA A 295 2.80 0.85 -14.31
CA ALA A 295 1.68 0.14 -14.92
C ALA A 295 2.08 -0.60 -16.20
N GLU A 296 2.89 0.00 -17.06
CA GLU A 296 3.42 -0.64 -18.26
C GLU A 296 4.27 -1.87 -17.94
N CYS A 297 5.17 -1.79 -16.95
CA CYS A 297 5.97 -2.93 -16.50
C CYS A 297 5.07 -4.09 -16.02
N VAL A 298 3.98 -3.76 -15.33
CA VAL A 298 3.04 -4.73 -14.77
C VAL A 298 2.18 -5.38 -15.85
N SER A 299 1.61 -4.58 -16.74
CA SER A 299 0.77 -5.06 -17.83
C SER A 299 1.52 -5.96 -18.81
N LEU A 300 2.78 -5.65 -19.10
CA LEU A 300 3.63 -6.44 -19.98
C LEU A 300 4.35 -7.60 -19.26
N GLY A 301 4.33 -7.63 -17.92
CA GLY A 301 5.01 -8.64 -17.12
C GLY A 301 6.54 -8.58 -17.20
N HIS A 302 7.12 -7.40 -17.43
CA HIS A 302 8.56 -7.21 -17.62
C HIS A 302 9.30 -7.09 -16.29
N PHE A 303 9.69 -8.23 -15.70
CA PHE A 303 10.47 -8.27 -14.46
C PHE A 303 11.82 -7.53 -14.56
N GLU A 304 12.54 -7.68 -15.68
CA GLU A 304 13.84 -7.03 -15.89
C GLU A 304 13.71 -5.49 -15.92
N THR A 305 12.73 -4.97 -16.67
CA THR A 305 12.47 -3.52 -16.70
C THR A 305 12.06 -3.00 -15.32
N TRP A 306 11.27 -3.76 -14.57
CA TRP A 306 10.92 -3.42 -13.20
C TRP A 306 12.18 -3.35 -12.32
N GLU A 307 13.05 -4.35 -12.38
CA GLU A 307 14.31 -4.40 -11.63
C GLU A 307 15.17 -3.18 -11.89
N ILE A 308 15.45 -2.86 -13.16
CA ILE A 308 16.27 -1.70 -13.55
C ILE A 308 15.69 -0.40 -12.99
N ARG A 309 14.37 -0.22 -13.09
CA ARG A 309 13.68 0.98 -12.58
C ARG A 309 13.74 1.08 -11.05
N PHE A 310 13.57 -0.04 -10.36
CA PHE A 310 13.59 -0.10 -8.91
C PHE A 310 15.00 0.12 -8.38
N VAL A 311 15.98 -0.65 -8.86
CA VAL A 311 17.37 -0.63 -8.39
C VAL A 311 18.01 0.74 -8.60
N SER A 312 17.85 1.35 -9.78
CA SER A 312 18.38 2.71 -10.01
C SER A 312 17.84 3.75 -9.02
N THR A 313 16.57 3.61 -8.61
CA THR A 313 15.94 4.51 -7.63
C THR A 313 16.36 4.15 -6.20
N GLN A 314 16.53 2.85 -5.91
CA GLN A 314 17.04 2.35 -4.65
C GLN A 314 18.47 2.84 -4.39
N GLU A 315 19.34 2.81 -5.39
CA GLU A 315 20.73 3.29 -5.31
C GLU A 315 20.79 4.78 -4.98
N PHE A 316 19.91 5.60 -5.57
CA PHE A 316 19.81 7.03 -5.27
C PHE A 316 19.50 7.31 -3.78
N PHE A 317 18.59 6.53 -3.18
CA PHE A 317 18.21 6.69 -1.76
C PHE A 317 19.07 5.89 -0.78
N GLN A 318 19.97 5.04 -1.26
CA GLN A 318 20.78 4.13 -0.45
C GLN A 318 21.52 4.82 0.71
N PRO A 319 22.12 6.02 0.54
CA PRO A 319 22.80 6.72 1.64
C PRO A 319 21.88 7.13 2.80
N ARG A 320 20.56 7.15 2.59
CA ARG A 320 19.56 7.65 3.55
C ARG A 320 18.81 6.51 4.26
N PHE A 321 18.97 5.26 3.83
CA PHE A 321 18.22 4.13 4.40
C PHE A 321 18.55 3.84 5.86
N ALA A 322 19.79 4.04 6.30
CA ALA A 322 20.18 3.77 7.69
C ALA A 322 19.40 4.66 8.67
N GLU A 323 19.35 5.97 8.39
CA GLU A 323 18.59 6.94 9.17
C GLU A 323 17.08 6.70 9.06
N ALA A 324 16.59 6.51 7.83
CA ALA A 324 15.18 6.25 7.55
C ALA A 324 14.65 5.00 8.25
N LYS A 325 15.48 3.96 8.41
CA LYS A 325 15.11 2.74 9.12
C LYS A 325 14.84 3.02 10.59
N VAL A 326 15.68 3.81 11.26
CA VAL A 326 15.49 4.15 12.67
C VAL A 326 14.17 4.90 12.89
N VAL A 327 13.92 5.93 12.08
CA VAL A 327 12.69 6.73 12.18
C VAL A 327 11.45 5.90 11.80
N GLY A 328 11.56 5.10 10.74
CA GLY A 328 10.48 4.21 10.31
C GLY A 328 10.11 3.15 11.34
N ASP A 329 11.08 2.58 12.06
CA ASP A 329 10.83 1.59 13.11
C ASP A 329 10.18 2.22 14.34
N GLN A 330 10.57 3.45 14.70
CA GLN A 330 9.90 4.22 15.76
C GLN A 330 8.44 4.54 15.43
N MET A 331 8.18 4.97 14.18
CA MET A 331 6.82 5.21 13.68
C MET A 331 5.97 3.93 13.77
N MET A 332 6.49 2.80 13.31
CA MET A 332 5.76 1.53 13.37
C MET A 332 5.50 1.06 14.79
N LYS A 333 6.46 1.26 15.70
CA LYS A 333 6.28 0.95 17.11
C LYS A 333 5.12 1.77 17.71
N LYS A 334 5.07 3.08 17.44
CA LYS A 334 4.00 3.94 17.96
C LYS A 334 2.63 3.58 17.37
N VAL A 335 2.59 3.24 16.08
CA VAL A 335 1.39 2.74 15.41
C VAL A 335 0.89 1.45 16.09
N LEU A 336 1.78 0.50 16.38
CA LEU A 336 1.45 -0.73 17.09
C LEU A 336 0.97 -0.50 18.53
N GLU A 337 1.62 0.38 19.28
CA GLU A 337 1.22 0.77 20.65
C GLU A 337 -0.18 1.36 20.68
N SER A 338 -0.50 2.24 19.72
CA SER A 338 -1.85 2.83 19.61
C SER A 338 -2.94 1.78 19.43
N TYR A 339 -2.63 0.62 18.84
CA TYR A 339 -3.60 -0.46 18.69
C TYR A 339 -3.87 -1.21 19.99
N VAL A 340 -2.86 -1.38 20.84
CA VAL A 340 -3.01 -2.02 22.15
C VAL A 340 -3.81 -1.12 23.09
N GLU A 341 -3.58 0.19 23.03
CA GLU A 341 -4.33 1.18 23.81
C GLU A 341 -5.79 1.29 23.35
N ASN A 342 -6.05 1.19 22.05
CA ASN A 342 -7.39 1.24 21.47
C ASN A 342 -8.17 -0.09 21.53
N GLY A 343 -7.50 -1.20 21.85
CA GLY A 343 -8.07 -2.55 21.91
C GLY A 343 -8.45 -3.05 23.32
N LYS A 344 -8.64 -2.15 24.30
CA LYS A 344 -9.23 -2.47 25.60
C LYS A 344 -10.75 -2.38 25.59
#